data_AF-A0A2P4T459-F1
#
_entry.id   AF-A0A2P4T459-F1
#
_cell.length_a   1.000
_cell.length_b   1.000
_cell.length_c   1.000
_cell.angle_alpha   90.00
_cell.angle_beta   90.00
_cell.angle_gamma   90.00
#
_symmetry.space_group_name_H-M   'P 1'
#
loop_
_entity.id
_entity.type
_entity.pdbx_description
1 polymer ?
#
loop_
_entity_poly.entity_id
_entity_poly.type
_entity_poly.pdbx_seq_one_letter_code
_entity_poly.pdbx_strand_id
1 'polypeptide(L)'
;MFSLTKFISFLVFRLWRCVRKCFKQLVRISSARLPNRGTKRPRDEEEEEIKARRKQVSSREHGRHREEESAVQEETDDEKKKLLQIIERDGEEEDEEEEPLDESSVKKMILTFEKRSYKNQELRIKFPDNPEKFMESELDLNDIIQEMHVIATMPDLYHLLVELNAVQSLLGLLGHDNTDILQWLKQLSCEKLSALLSHVSIAVVDLLQELTDIDTLHESEEGAEVLIDALVEGQVVALLVQNLERLDESVKEEADGVHNTLAIVENMAEFRPEMCTEAAQQGLMQWLLKRLKAKMPFDANKLYCSEVLAILLQNNDDNRELLGELDGIDVLLQQLSVFKRHNPSTAEEQEMMENLFDSLCSCLMLSSNRDRFLKGEGLQLMNLMLRYCVTW
;
A
#
# COMPACT_ATOMS: atom_id res chain seq x y z
N MET A 1 14.99 -46.07 -12.60
CA MET A 1 15.33 -45.17 -11.48
C MET A 1 16.25 -44.05 -12.01
N PHE A 2 15.69 -43.11 -12.78
CA PHE A 2 16.41 -41.90 -13.20
C PHE A 2 16.26 -40.85 -12.08
N SER A 3 17.36 -40.24 -11.64
CA SER A 3 17.33 -39.46 -10.39
C SER A 3 16.64 -38.11 -10.55
N LEU A 4 15.68 -37.85 -9.65
CA LEU A 4 14.87 -36.63 -9.57
C LEU A 4 15.71 -35.34 -9.57
N THR A 5 16.93 -35.44 -9.00
CA THR A 5 17.96 -34.39 -8.96
C THR A 5 18.22 -33.74 -10.32
N LYS A 6 18.20 -34.50 -11.43
CA LYS A 6 18.48 -33.95 -12.78
C LYS A 6 17.31 -33.19 -13.40
N PHE A 7 16.08 -33.40 -12.92
CA PHE A 7 14.92 -32.65 -13.37
C PHE A 7 14.80 -31.30 -12.63
N ILE A 8 15.13 -31.31 -11.34
CA ILE A 8 15.24 -30.10 -10.50
C ILE A 8 16.25 -29.12 -11.12
N SER A 9 17.42 -29.58 -11.55
CA SER A 9 18.43 -28.73 -12.23
C SER A 9 17.96 -28.04 -13.51
N PHE A 10 16.85 -28.47 -14.13
CA PHE A 10 16.30 -27.84 -15.34
C PHE A 10 15.19 -26.83 -15.02
N LEU A 11 14.36 -27.06 -13.98
CA LEU A 11 13.45 -26.04 -13.42
C LEU A 11 14.24 -24.83 -12.89
N VAL A 12 15.35 -25.10 -12.18
CA VAL A 12 16.29 -24.09 -11.67
C VAL A 12 16.81 -23.15 -12.77
N PHE A 13 16.81 -23.57 -14.04
CA PHE A 13 17.29 -22.75 -15.17
C PHE A 13 16.31 -21.65 -15.61
N ARG A 14 15.08 -21.58 -15.06
CA ARG A 14 14.13 -20.48 -15.33
C ARG A 14 13.83 -19.61 -14.09
N LEU A 15 13.84 -20.19 -12.89
CA LEU A 15 14.00 -19.46 -11.61
C LEU A 15 15.29 -18.62 -11.56
N TRP A 16 16.26 -18.98 -12.41
CA TRP A 16 17.49 -18.27 -12.76
C TRP A 16 17.35 -16.75 -12.99
N ARG A 17 16.16 -16.22 -13.28
CA ARG A 17 15.93 -14.78 -13.54
C ARG A 17 15.85 -13.95 -12.24
N CYS A 18 15.14 -14.38 -11.19
CA CYS A 18 15.11 -13.69 -9.89
C CYS A 18 16.47 -13.79 -9.17
N VAL A 19 17.07 -14.99 -9.16
CA VAL A 19 18.41 -15.28 -8.59
C VAL A 19 19.52 -14.36 -9.16
N ARG A 20 19.28 -13.77 -10.34
CA ARG A 20 20.21 -12.83 -11.01
C ARG A 20 20.45 -11.53 -10.24
N LYS A 21 19.56 -11.11 -9.32
CA LYS A 21 19.81 -9.98 -8.41
C LYS A 21 20.91 -10.37 -7.38
N CYS A 22 20.72 -11.45 -6.63
CA CYS A 22 21.66 -11.93 -5.61
C CYS A 22 23.08 -12.23 -6.15
N PHE A 23 23.19 -12.74 -7.38
CA PHE A 23 24.47 -13.17 -7.93
C PHE A 23 25.50 -12.03 -8.14
N LYS A 24 25.08 -10.75 -8.15
CA LYS A 24 25.99 -9.60 -8.28
C LYS A 24 27.08 -9.57 -7.19
N GLN A 25 26.78 -10.05 -5.99
CA GLN A 25 27.69 -10.02 -4.83
C GLN A 25 28.93 -10.92 -5.01
N LEU A 26 28.81 -12.00 -5.78
CA LEU A 26 29.83 -13.06 -5.91
C LEU A 26 30.86 -12.84 -7.04
N VAL A 27 30.63 -11.88 -7.94
CA VAL A 27 31.41 -11.72 -9.19
C VAL A 27 32.81 -11.10 -8.96
N ARG A 28 33.12 -10.60 -7.75
CA ARG A 28 34.42 -9.96 -7.42
C ARG A 28 35.66 -10.88 -7.45
N ILE A 29 35.51 -12.20 -7.57
CA ILE A 29 36.57 -13.17 -7.20
C ILE A 29 37.38 -13.76 -8.37
N SER A 30 36.95 -13.70 -9.63
CA SER A 30 37.73 -14.30 -10.74
C SER A 30 37.61 -13.56 -12.08
N SER A 31 38.73 -13.00 -12.55
CA SER A 31 38.89 -12.48 -13.93
C SER A 31 40.21 -12.97 -14.55
N ALA A 32 40.16 -13.50 -15.78
CA ALA A 32 41.37 -13.90 -16.51
C ALA A 32 41.17 -14.09 -18.04
N ARG A 33 41.90 -13.26 -18.82
CA ARG A 33 42.53 -13.56 -20.13
C ARG A 33 41.68 -13.61 -21.43
N LEU A 34 41.76 -12.50 -22.18
CA LEU A 34 41.76 -12.37 -23.66
C LEU A 34 43.13 -12.81 -24.25
N PRO A 35 43.32 -13.13 -25.58
CA PRO A 35 43.31 -12.17 -26.72
C PRO A 35 42.95 -12.78 -28.12
N ASN A 36 43.31 -12.22 -29.30
CA ASN A 36 42.89 -10.96 -29.98
C ASN A 36 43.47 -10.92 -31.46
N ARG A 37 43.03 -9.98 -32.33
CA ARG A 37 43.45 -9.62 -33.73
C ARG A 37 42.80 -10.40 -34.91
N GLY A 38 42.53 -9.82 -36.11
CA GLY A 38 42.43 -8.39 -36.50
C GLY A 38 42.69 -8.02 -38.00
N THR A 39 41.90 -7.09 -38.58
CA THR A 39 42.08 -6.33 -39.87
C THR A 39 41.88 -7.08 -41.22
N LYS A 40 41.60 -6.49 -42.40
CA LYS A 40 41.76 -5.10 -42.97
C LYS A 40 40.80 -4.79 -44.17
N ARG A 41 40.75 -3.53 -44.69
CA ARG A 41 39.91 -3.03 -45.86
C ARG A 41 40.66 -3.03 -47.22
N PRO A 42 40.03 -2.72 -48.40
CA PRO A 42 39.76 -1.32 -48.92
C PRO A 42 38.25 -1.07 -49.30
N ARG A 43 37.68 0.16 -49.21
CA ARG A 43 37.63 1.35 -50.14
C ARG A 43 36.72 1.18 -51.38
N ASP A 44 35.96 2.19 -51.85
CA ASP A 44 35.84 3.66 -51.61
C ASP A 44 34.33 4.08 -51.76
N GLU A 45 33.75 5.21 -51.26
CA GLU A 45 34.06 5.96 -50.02
C GLU A 45 32.84 6.56 -49.21
N GLU A 46 31.90 7.49 -49.56
CA GLU A 46 31.57 8.40 -50.70
C GLU A 46 30.68 9.64 -50.22
N GLU A 47 29.89 10.35 -51.06
CA GLU A 47 29.22 11.71 -50.81
C GLU A 47 27.69 11.70 -50.49
N GLU A 48 26.98 12.71 -49.92
CA GLU A 48 27.25 13.98 -49.17
C GLU A 48 26.04 14.19 -48.18
N GLU A 49 26.14 14.27 -46.85
CA GLU A 49 26.61 15.30 -45.88
C GLU A 49 25.56 16.34 -45.38
N ILE A 50 25.68 16.77 -44.11
CA ILE A 50 24.69 17.57 -43.33
C ILE A 50 25.40 18.54 -42.38
N LYS A 51 24.91 19.79 -42.22
CA LYS A 51 25.23 20.72 -41.11
C LYS A 51 23.93 21.40 -40.61
N ALA A 52 23.52 21.50 -39.34
CA ALA A 52 24.18 21.71 -38.03
C ALA A 52 24.58 23.19 -37.77
N ARG A 53 24.39 23.82 -36.58
CA ARG A 53 23.78 23.42 -35.28
C ARG A 53 23.36 24.67 -34.42
N ARG A 54 22.72 24.45 -33.26
CA ARG A 54 22.21 25.46 -32.27
C ARG A 54 23.24 26.49 -31.73
N LYS A 55 22.76 27.70 -31.34
CA LYS A 55 23.06 28.55 -30.12
C LYS A 55 22.87 30.08 -30.42
N GLN A 56 22.71 31.05 -29.50
CA GLN A 56 22.23 31.18 -28.09
C GLN A 56 22.27 32.71 -27.71
N VAL A 57 21.56 33.17 -26.66
CA VAL A 57 21.68 34.54 -26.02
C VAL A 57 21.12 35.72 -26.86
N SER A 58 20.92 36.94 -26.32
CA SER A 58 19.81 37.46 -25.48
C SER A 58 19.89 39.01 -25.43
N SER A 59 18.85 39.67 -24.86
CA SER A 59 18.89 41.01 -24.23
C SER A 59 19.00 42.31 -25.09
N ARG A 60 18.04 43.22 -24.86
CA ARG A 60 18.18 44.71 -24.72
C ARG A 60 18.58 45.56 -25.97
N GLU A 61 18.13 46.82 -26.18
CA GLU A 61 17.07 47.65 -25.57
C GLU A 61 16.76 48.94 -26.40
N HIS A 62 15.68 49.65 -26.03
CA HIS A 62 15.48 51.13 -26.11
C HIS A 62 15.22 51.90 -27.44
N GLY A 63 13.98 52.44 -27.56
CA GLY A 63 13.67 53.80 -28.07
C GLY A 63 13.10 53.96 -29.49
N ARG A 64 12.24 54.96 -29.81
CA ARG A 64 11.56 55.97 -28.94
C ARG A 64 10.43 56.74 -29.69
N HIS A 65 9.21 56.79 -29.13
CA HIS A 65 8.07 57.68 -29.51
C HIS A 65 7.49 57.53 -30.97
N ARG A 66 6.31 58.05 -31.34
CA ARG A 66 5.50 59.15 -30.76
C ARG A 66 3.98 59.07 -31.10
N GLU A 67 3.14 59.43 -30.12
CA GLU A 67 1.73 59.94 -30.19
C GLU A 67 0.69 59.25 -31.11
N GLU A 68 -0.26 58.50 -30.51
CA GLU A 68 -1.73 58.71 -30.69
C GLU A 68 -2.65 57.92 -29.69
N GLU A 69 -2.17 57.55 -28.49
CA GLU A 69 -2.98 56.85 -27.47
C GLU A 69 -3.07 57.67 -26.17
N SER A 70 -4.16 58.43 -25.99
CA SER A 70 -4.37 59.26 -24.78
C SER A 70 -5.84 59.49 -24.40
N ALA A 71 -6.75 58.56 -24.74
CA ALA A 71 -8.19 58.67 -24.44
C ALA A 71 -8.90 57.34 -24.15
N VAL A 72 -8.17 56.21 -24.13
CA VAL A 72 -8.73 54.85 -23.90
C VAL A 72 -8.06 54.15 -22.72
N GLN A 73 -6.96 54.72 -22.17
CA GLN A 73 -6.15 54.05 -21.16
C GLN A 73 -6.78 54.08 -19.75
N GLU A 74 -7.37 55.22 -19.35
CA GLU A 74 -7.75 55.48 -17.95
C GLU A 74 -8.83 54.52 -17.40
N GLU A 75 -9.86 54.19 -18.18
CA GLU A 75 -10.88 53.22 -17.73
C GLU A 75 -10.29 51.82 -17.51
N THR A 76 -9.29 51.41 -18.30
CA THR A 76 -8.67 50.08 -18.14
C THR A 76 -7.67 50.01 -16.98
N ASP A 77 -7.13 51.15 -16.53
CA ASP A 77 -6.11 51.17 -15.47
C ASP A 77 -6.73 51.07 -14.07
N ASP A 78 -7.95 51.59 -13.86
CA ASP A 78 -8.68 51.41 -12.60
C ASP A 78 -9.33 50.01 -12.50
N GLU A 79 -9.71 49.38 -13.62
CA GLU A 79 -10.09 47.96 -13.63
C GLU A 79 -8.88 47.05 -13.38
N LYS A 80 -7.72 47.34 -14.00
CA LYS A 80 -6.46 46.63 -13.71
C LYS A 80 -6.01 46.82 -12.26
N LYS A 81 -6.14 48.02 -11.68
CA LYS A 81 -5.84 48.23 -10.24
C LYS A 81 -6.77 47.45 -9.34
N LYS A 82 -8.06 47.32 -9.67
CA LYS A 82 -8.98 46.46 -8.89
C LYS A 82 -8.64 44.99 -9.04
N LEU A 83 -8.29 44.53 -10.25
CA LEU A 83 -7.82 43.16 -10.46
C LEU A 83 -6.49 42.90 -9.76
N LEU A 84 -5.55 43.85 -9.78
CA LEU A 84 -4.30 43.77 -9.01
C LEU A 84 -4.58 43.78 -7.50
N GLN A 85 -5.43 44.66 -6.96
CA GLN A 85 -5.79 44.66 -5.55
C GLN A 85 -6.63 43.46 -5.09
N ILE A 86 -7.16 42.67 -6.02
CA ILE A 86 -7.77 41.37 -5.74
C ILE A 86 -6.67 40.30 -5.78
N ILE A 87 -5.84 40.26 -6.82
CA ILE A 87 -4.72 39.29 -6.96
C ILE A 87 -3.61 39.50 -5.91
N GLU A 88 -3.42 40.72 -5.40
CA GLU A 88 -2.50 41.04 -4.30
C GLU A 88 -3.10 40.63 -2.95
N ARG A 89 -4.44 40.57 -2.80
CA ARG A 89 -5.14 40.23 -1.55
C ARG A 89 -5.77 38.83 -1.54
N ASP A 90 -5.64 38.11 -2.65
CA ASP A 90 -5.86 36.68 -2.83
C ASP A 90 -4.52 36.00 -3.22
N GLY A 91 -3.39 36.73 -3.04
CA GLY A 91 -2.02 36.34 -3.38
C GLY A 91 -0.97 36.86 -2.38
N GLU A 92 -1.38 37.69 -1.41
CA GLU A 92 -1.33 37.30 0.00
C GLU A 92 -2.05 35.93 0.19
N GLU A 93 -1.43 34.86 -0.33
CA GLU A 93 -1.43 33.61 0.42
C GLU A 93 -0.81 33.99 1.76
N GLU A 94 -1.57 33.89 2.85
CA GLU A 94 -1.04 34.18 4.16
C GLU A 94 0.05 33.14 4.43
N ASP A 95 1.32 33.57 4.43
CA ASP A 95 2.40 32.96 5.21
C ASP A 95 2.04 33.11 6.72
N GLU A 96 0.85 32.63 7.11
CA GLU A 96 0.70 31.94 8.38
C GLU A 96 1.66 30.76 8.28
N GLU A 97 2.89 30.96 8.77
CA GLU A 97 3.70 29.88 9.32
C GLU A 97 2.79 29.16 10.33
N GLU A 98 2.10 28.09 9.90
CA GLU A 98 1.17 27.34 10.76
C GLU A 98 1.88 27.05 12.07
N GLU A 99 1.46 27.69 13.18
CA GLU A 99 2.20 27.60 14.45
C GLU A 99 2.32 26.11 14.79
N PRO A 100 3.55 25.54 14.77
CA PRO A 100 3.74 24.10 14.64
C PRO A 100 3.05 23.41 15.81
N LEU A 101 2.06 22.58 15.48
CA LEU A 101 0.97 22.17 16.37
C LEU A 101 1.50 21.75 17.74
N ASP A 102 1.26 22.60 18.73
CA ASP A 102 1.93 22.46 20.01
C ASP A 102 1.46 21.21 20.78
N GLU A 103 2.31 20.75 21.69
CA GLU A 103 2.04 19.61 22.57
C GLU A 103 0.68 19.75 23.29
N SER A 104 0.22 20.97 23.61
CA SER A 104 -1.08 21.19 24.24
C SER A 104 -2.25 21.09 23.26
N SER A 105 -2.09 21.47 21.99
CA SER A 105 -3.09 21.30 20.94
C SER A 105 -3.30 19.82 20.59
N VAL A 106 -2.23 19.03 20.45
CA VAL A 106 -2.34 17.58 20.24
C VAL A 106 -2.99 16.90 21.45
N LYS A 107 -2.60 17.25 22.69
CA LYS A 107 -3.28 16.76 23.91
C LYS A 107 -4.77 17.12 23.96
N LYS A 108 -5.13 18.34 23.57
CA LYS A 108 -6.52 18.81 23.48
C LYS A 108 -7.33 18.08 22.39
N MET A 109 -6.70 17.74 21.27
CA MET A 109 -7.31 16.98 20.17
C MET A 109 -7.62 15.55 20.63
N ILE A 110 -6.63 14.85 21.22
CA ILE A 110 -6.81 13.49 21.77
C ILE A 110 -7.89 13.46 22.87
N LEU A 111 -7.88 14.42 23.81
CA LEU A 111 -8.93 14.52 24.83
C LEU A 111 -10.31 14.88 24.26
N THR A 112 -10.37 15.44 23.05
CA THR A 112 -11.61 15.67 22.32
C THR A 112 -12.08 14.38 21.63
N PHE A 113 -11.18 13.61 21.02
CA PHE A 113 -11.45 12.28 20.45
C PHE A 113 -12.02 11.33 21.51
N GLU A 114 -11.34 11.17 22.64
CA GLU A 114 -11.81 10.35 23.77
C GLU A 114 -13.23 10.72 24.21
N LYS A 115 -13.52 12.03 24.27
CA LYS A 115 -14.84 12.54 24.66
C LYS A 115 -15.92 12.30 23.58
N ARG A 116 -15.59 12.42 22.29
CA ARG A 116 -16.53 12.11 21.19
C ARG A 116 -16.77 10.59 21.10
N SER A 117 -15.73 9.77 21.27
CA SER A 117 -15.79 8.31 21.34
C SER A 117 -16.66 7.81 22.50
N TYR A 118 -16.41 8.28 23.73
CA TYR A 118 -17.23 7.92 24.90
C TYR A 118 -18.72 8.34 24.73
N LYS A 119 -18.98 9.52 24.14
CA LYS A 119 -20.34 10.00 23.82
C LYS A 119 -21.05 9.05 22.85
N ASN A 120 -20.36 8.64 21.77
CA ASN A 120 -20.89 7.67 20.80
C ASN A 120 -21.22 6.34 21.49
N GLN A 121 -20.28 5.82 22.29
CA GLN A 121 -20.45 4.57 23.03
C GLN A 121 -21.63 4.60 24.00
N GLU A 122 -21.81 5.69 24.77
CA GLU A 122 -22.98 5.82 25.64
C GLU A 122 -24.28 5.79 24.83
N LEU A 123 -24.34 6.49 23.69
CA LEU A 123 -25.55 6.57 22.87
C LEU A 123 -25.87 5.27 22.13
N ARG A 124 -24.87 4.50 21.66
CA ARG A 124 -25.06 3.15 21.10
C ARG A 124 -25.62 2.18 22.17
N ILE A 125 -25.06 2.18 23.38
CA ILE A 125 -25.56 1.35 24.52
C ILE A 125 -26.99 1.75 24.93
N LYS A 126 -27.30 3.05 24.88
CA LYS A 126 -28.59 3.62 25.32
C LYS A 126 -29.71 3.46 24.28
N PHE A 127 -29.37 3.35 23.00
CA PHE A 127 -30.30 3.35 21.87
C PHE A 127 -29.97 2.32 20.77
N PRO A 128 -29.70 1.05 21.08
CA PRO A 128 -29.18 0.06 20.12
C PRO A 128 -30.05 -0.07 18.86
N ASP A 129 -31.36 -0.22 19.01
CA ASP A 129 -32.29 -0.36 17.87
C ASP A 129 -32.64 0.98 17.16
N ASN A 130 -31.92 2.08 17.41
CA ASN A 130 -32.30 3.42 16.95
C ASN A 130 -31.08 4.26 16.46
N PRO A 131 -30.43 3.91 15.33
CA PRO A 131 -29.23 4.62 14.86
C PRO A 131 -29.40 6.13 14.64
N GLU A 132 -30.61 6.58 14.27
CA GLU A 132 -30.97 8.02 14.19
C GLU A 132 -30.63 8.84 15.45
N LYS A 133 -30.50 8.19 16.62
CA LYS A 133 -30.20 8.83 17.91
C LYS A 133 -28.71 8.90 18.26
N PHE A 134 -27.85 8.20 17.52
CA PHE A 134 -26.39 8.26 17.68
C PHE A 134 -25.63 8.71 16.42
N MET A 135 -26.32 8.81 15.27
CA MET A 135 -25.78 9.31 13.99
C MET A 135 -25.03 10.65 14.10
N GLU A 136 -25.56 11.62 14.85
CA GLU A 136 -24.88 12.92 15.10
C GLU A 136 -23.57 12.73 15.88
N SER A 137 -23.55 11.83 16.87
CA SER A 137 -22.32 11.46 17.60
C SER A 137 -21.39 10.51 16.82
N GLU A 138 -21.79 10.07 15.63
CA GLU A 138 -20.99 9.22 14.73
C GLU A 138 -20.29 10.09 13.69
N LEU A 139 -20.99 11.10 13.15
CA LEU A 139 -20.39 12.21 12.40
C LEU A 139 -19.38 12.98 13.28
N ASP A 140 -19.78 13.41 14.49
CA ASP A 140 -18.87 14.01 15.48
C ASP A 140 -17.56 13.22 15.61
N LEU A 141 -17.67 11.89 15.70
CA LEU A 141 -16.54 10.98 15.91
C LEU A 141 -15.69 10.81 14.64
N ASN A 142 -16.31 10.70 13.48
CA ASN A 142 -15.60 10.66 12.20
C ASN A 142 -14.79 11.95 11.99
N ASP A 143 -15.41 13.11 12.24
CA ASP A 143 -14.79 14.42 12.01
C ASP A 143 -13.52 14.61 12.87
N ILE A 144 -13.49 14.15 14.13
CA ILE A 144 -12.26 14.24 14.96
C ILE A 144 -11.18 13.25 14.53
N ILE A 145 -11.56 12.09 13.97
CA ILE A 145 -10.58 11.11 13.45
C ILE A 145 -9.90 11.71 12.20
N GLN A 146 -10.66 12.42 11.36
CA GLN A 146 -10.14 13.20 10.23
C GLN A 146 -9.29 14.40 10.71
N GLU A 147 -9.75 15.17 11.71
CA GLU A 147 -8.93 16.21 12.38
C GLU A 147 -7.59 15.65 12.91
N MET A 148 -7.54 14.39 13.34
CA MET A 148 -6.33 13.73 13.89
C MET A 148 -5.29 13.31 12.85
N HIS A 149 -5.58 13.36 11.55
CA HIS A 149 -4.59 13.01 10.51
C HIS A 149 -3.35 13.93 10.57
N VAL A 150 -3.53 15.19 10.98
CA VAL A 150 -2.43 16.14 11.20
C VAL A 150 -1.48 15.75 12.33
N ILE A 151 -1.77 14.72 13.14
CA ILE A 151 -0.80 14.17 14.10
C ILE A 151 0.28 13.36 13.36
N ALA A 152 -0.02 12.78 12.19
CA ALA A 152 0.92 11.98 11.41
C ALA A 152 2.15 12.79 10.96
N THR A 153 2.01 14.09 10.72
CA THR A 153 3.13 14.98 10.34
C THR A 153 4.07 15.33 11.51
N MET A 154 3.86 14.76 12.70
CA MET A 154 4.67 15.01 13.91
C MET A 154 4.93 13.72 14.70
N PRO A 155 5.73 12.77 14.17
CA PRO A 155 5.98 11.48 14.83
C PRO A 155 6.63 11.59 16.22
N ASP A 156 7.37 12.67 16.50
CA ASP A 156 7.86 13.01 17.85
C ASP A 156 6.73 13.01 18.92
N LEU A 157 5.50 13.35 18.54
CA LEU A 157 4.35 13.46 19.44
C LEU A 157 3.55 12.15 19.57
N TYR A 158 3.93 11.06 18.89
CA TYR A 158 3.22 9.77 18.97
C TYR A 158 3.18 9.17 20.39
N HIS A 159 4.17 9.47 21.23
CA HIS A 159 4.15 9.08 22.65
C HIS A 159 2.87 9.56 23.36
N LEU A 160 2.27 10.68 22.94
CA LEU A 160 1.03 11.22 23.49
C LEU A 160 -0.20 10.37 23.16
N LEU A 161 -0.23 9.74 21.98
CA LEU A 161 -1.29 8.80 21.58
C LEU A 161 -1.29 7.57 22.50
N VAL A 162 -0.11 7.13 22.95
CA VAL A 162 0.05 5.98 23.84
C VAL A 162 -0.19 6.36 25.30
N GLU A 163 0.40 7.45 25.81
CA GLU A 163 0.19 7.91 27.19
C GLU A 163 -1.30 8.20 27.50
N LEU A 164 -2.03 8.77 26.53
CA LEU A 164 -3.45 9.09 26.68
C LEU A 164 -4.40 7.95 26.28
N ASN A 165 -3.87 6.77 25.94
CA ASN A 165 -4.61 5.57 25.52
C ASN A 165 -5.44 5.73 24.22
N ALA A 166 -5.12 6.74 23.39
CA ALA A 166 -5.80 6.99 22.12
C ALA A 166 -5.65 5.80 21.14
N VAL A 167 -4.49 5.14 21.14
CA VAL A 167 -4.25 3.92 20.33
C VAL A 167 -5.25 2.83 20.69
N GLN A 168 -5.44 2.55 21.98
CA GLN A 168 -6.37 1.52 22.45
C GLN A 168 -7.83 1.87 22.13
N SER A 169 -8.19 3.15 22.17
CA SER A 169 -9.51 3.62 21.72
C SER A 169 -9.71 3.51 20.20
N LEU A 170 -8.71 3.86 19.38
CA LEU A 170 -8.75 3.67 17.93
C LEU A 170 -8.90 2.18 17.55
N LEU A 171 -8.10 1.31 18.17
CA LEU A 171 -8.22 -0.14 18.02
C LEU A 171 -9.61 -0.66 18.47
N GLY A 172 -10.18 -0.08 19.53
CA GLY A 172 -11.55 -0.35 19.97
C GLY A 172 -12.62 0.04 18.96
N LEU A 173 -12.39 1.05 18.11
CA LEU A 173 -13.28 1.43 17.01
C LEU A 173 -13.18 0.47 15.82
N LEU A 174 -11.99 -0.10 15.54
CA LEU A 174 -11.88 -1.19 14.56
C LEU A 174 -12.71 -2.41 15.00
N GLY A 175 -12.54 -2.85 16.25
CA GLY A 175 -13.24 -4.01 16.81
C GLY A 175 -14.72 -3.80 17.13
N HIS A 176 -15.28 -2.61 16.88
CA HIS A 176 -16.64 -2.27 17.32
C HIS A 176 -17.73 -3.12 16.66
N ASP A 177 -18.77 -3.44 17.44
CA ASP A 177 -19.95 -4.22 17.05
C ASP A 177 -20.85 -3.48 16.04
N ASN A 178 -20.35 -3.36 14.81
CA ASN A 178 -21.19 -3.11 13.63
C ASN A 178 -21.97 -4.37 13.22
N THR A 179 -21.73 -5.50 13.89
CA THR A 179 -22.41 -6.80 13.77
C THR A 179 -23.93 -6.71 13.95
N ASP A 180 -24.37 -6.11 15.05
CA ASP A 180 -25.80 -5.92 15.37
C ASP A 180 -26.48 -5.00 14.36
N ILE A 181 -25.77 -3.95 13.93
CA ILE A 181 -26.32 -2.92 13.04
C ILE A 181 -26.33 -3.40 11.58
N LEU A 182 -25.36 -4.20 11.12
CA LEU A 182 -25.40 -4.88 9.82
C LEU A 182 -26.54 -5.90 9.73
N GLN A 183 -26.91 -6.56 10.84
CA GLN A 183 -28.09 -7.42 10.87
C GLN A 183 -29.38 -6.58 10.81
N TRP A 184 -29.44 -5.45 11.50
CA TRP A 184 -30.58 -4.52 11.51
C TRP A 184 -30.80 -3.80 10.16
N LEU A 185 -29.73 -3.34 9.50
CA LEU A 185 -29.80 -2.62 8.22
C LEU A 185 -30.20 -3.53 7.05
N LYS A 186 -29.79 -4.80 7.07
CA LYS A 186 -30.30 -5.84 6.16
C LYS A 186 -31.81 -6.09 6.33
N GLN A 187 -32.39 -5.72 7.48
CA GLN A 187 -33.83 -5.79 7.74
C GLN A 187 -34.60 -4.54 7.29
N LEU A 188 -33.94 -3.38 7.15
CA LEU A 188 -34.60 -2.07 6.96
C LEU A 188 -34.40 -1.39 5.59
N SER A 189 -33.53 -1.92 4.71
CA SER A 189 -33.20 -1.30 3.41
C SER A 189 -32.71 0.17 3.51
N CYS A 190 -32.03 0.52 4.60
CA CYS A 190 -31.52 1.87 4.83
C CYS A 190 -30.06 1.99 4.34
N GLU A 191 -29.87 2.03 3.02
CA GLU A 191 -28.56 2.10 2.36
C GLU A 191 -27.67 3.22 2.92
N LYS A 192 -28.25 4.39 3.23
CA LYS A 192 -27.55 5.56 3.78
C LYS A 192 -26.91 5.35 5.16
N LEU A 193 -27.50 4.49 6.00
CA LEU A 193 -26.92 4.16 7.31
C LEU A 193 -25.84 3.08 7.21
N SER A 194 -25.89 2.25 6.16
CA SER A 194 -24.85 1.24 5.91
C SER A 194 -23.54 1.90 5.48
N ALA A 195 -23.61 2.97 4.67
CA ALA A 195 -22.45 3.79 4.36
C ALA A 195 -21.86 4.42 5.63
N LEU A 196 -22.69 5.08 6.45
CA LEU A 196 -22.18 5.89 7.57
C LEU A 196 -21.39 5.09 8.61
N LEU A 197 -21.87 3.90 8.99
CA LEU A 197 -21.16 3.04 9.93
C LEU A 197 -19.89 2.39 9.36
N SER A 198 -19.76 2.33 8.04
CA SER A 198 -18.54 1.86 7.38
C SER A 198 -17.45 2.93 7.50
N HIS A 199 -17.81 4.20 7.28
CA HIS A 199 -16.87 5.34 7.29
C HIS A 199 -16.03 5.42 8.57
N VAL A 200 -16.60 5.28 9.78
CA VAL A 200 -15.81 5.39 11.02
C VAL A 200 -14.70 4.34 11.11
N SER A 201 -14.98 3.08 10.72
CA SER A 201 -13.95 2.05 10.71
C SER A 201 -12.92 2.23 9.58
N ILE A 202 -13.32 2.83 8.45
CA ILE A 202 -12.40 3.15 7.35
C ILE A 202 -11.51 4.35 7.73
N ALA A 203 -12.06 5.41 8.31
CA ALA A 203 -11.32 6.58 8.77
C ALA A 203 -10.28 6.26 9.85
N VAL A 204 -10.50 5.22 10.67
CA VAL A 204 -9.48 4.70 11.60
C VAL A 204 -8.39 3.92 10.87
N VAL A 205 -8.72 3.17 9.81
CA VAL A 205 -7.72 2.52 8.95
C VAL A 205 -6.90 3.57 8.17
N ASP A 206 -7.55 4.62 7.67
CA ASP A 206 -6.92 5.77 7.00
C ASP A 206 -5.90 6.45 7.93
N LEU A 207 -6.36 6.87 9.12
CA LEU A 207 -5.50 7.47 10.15
C LEU A 207 -4.35 6.54 10.55
N LEU A 208 -4.61 5.24 10.71
CA LEU A 208 -3.55 4.27 11.04
C LEU A 208 -2.57 4.06 9.89
N GLN A 209 -3.00 4.18 8.63
CA GLN A 209 -2.11 4.10 7.46
C GLN A 209 -1.17 5.30 7.41
N GLU A 210 -1.67 6.52 7.64
CA GLU A 210 -0.82 7.72 7.69
C GLU A 210 0.11 7.71 8.93
N LEU A 211 -0.41 7.37 10.12
CA LEU A 211 0.40 7.23 11.35
C LEU A 211 1.47 6.12 11.27
N THR A 212 1.37 5.21 10.29
CA THR A 212 2.35 4.15 10.06
C THR A 212 3.08 4.29 8.73
N ASP A 213 3.05 5.45 8.06
CA ASP A 213 3.81 5.63 6.80
C ASP A 213 5.32 5.45 7.00
N ILE A 214 5.99 4.78 6.06
CA ILE A 214 7.42 4.46 6.18
C ILE A 214 8.33 5.68 6.10
N ASP A 215 8.03 6.71 5.31
CA ASP A 215 8.85 7.91 5.30
C ASP A 215 8.65 8.69 6.62
N THR A 216 7.41 8.75 7.14
CA THR A 216 7.08 9.34 8.45
C THR A 216 7.73 8.63 9.63
N LEU A 217 7.65 7.29 9.72
CA LEU A 217 8.23 6.52 10.84
C LEU A 217 9.78 6.65 10.91
N HIS A 218 10.44 7.02 9.81
CA HIS A 218 11.87 7.29 9.77
C HIS A 218 12.26 8.71 10.24
N GLU A 219 11.30 9.64 10.42
CA GLU A 219 11.62 10.98 10.95
C GLU A 219 11.87 10.97 12.46
N SER A 220 11.19 10.11 13.22
CA SER A 220 11.39 9.96 14.68
C SER A 220 11.30 8.50 15.15
N GLU A 221 12.46 7.84 15.24
CA GLU A 221 12.60 6.43 15.65
C GLU A 221 12.03 6.17 17.07
N GLU A 222 12.19 7.11 18.01
CA GLU A 222 11.65 7.00 19.39
C GLU A 222 10.10 7.09 19.41
N GLY A 223 9.50 7.97 18.59
CA GLY A 223 8.05 8.06 18.46
C GLY A 223 7.43 6.86 17.75
N ALA A 224 8.11 6.40 16.70
CA ALA A 224 7.73 5.22 15.92
C ALA A 224 7.78 3.92 16.75
N GLU A 225 8.85 3.66 17.50
CA GLU A 225 8.96 2.46 18.33
C GLU A 225 7.81 2.38 19.35
N VAL A 226 7.51 3.49 20.03
CA VAL A 226 6.43 3.57 21.04
C VAL A 226 5.04 3.34 20.43
N LEU A 227 4.75 3.88 19.25
CA LEU A 227 3.47 3.63 18.55
C LEU A 227 3.35 2.17 18.09
N ILE A 228 4.40 1.64 17.46
CA ILE A 228 4.41 0.28 16.90
C ILE A 228 4.34 -0.78 18.01
N ASP A 229 4.98 -0.56 19.17
CA ASP A 229 4.77 -1.38 20.37
C ASP A 229 3.31 -1.39 20.81
N ALA A 230 2.69 -0.21 20.98
CA ALA A 230 1.30 -0.11 21.42
C ALA A 230 0.30 -0.76 20.43
N LEU A 231 0.56 -0.69 19.13
CA LEU A 231 -0.24 -1.35 18.09
C LEU A 231 -0.08 -2.88 18.09
N VAL A 232 1.14 -3.39 18.30
CA VAL A 232 1.39 -4.83 18.40
C VAL A 232 0.80 -5.41 19.70
N GLU A 233 1.02 -4.76 20.85
CA GLU A 233 0.41 -5.15 22.14
C GLU A 233 -1.13 -5.11 22.08
N GLY A 234 -1.70 -4.14 21.36
CA GLY A 234 -3.13 -4.02 21.09
C GLY A 234 -3.70 -5.02 20.08
N GLN A 235 -2.88 -5.92 19.54
CA GLN A 235 -3.25 -6.92 18.52
C GLN A 235 -3.89 -6.30 17.26
N VAL A 236 -3.32 -5.21 16.75
CA VAL A 236 -3.85 -4.46 15.59
C VAL A 236 -4.20 -5.36 14.39
N VAL A 237 -3.38 -6.36 14.06
CA VAL A 237 -3.61 -7.22 12.89
C VAL A 237 -4.84 -8.10 13.08
N ALA A 238 -5.10 -8.63 14.29
CA ALA A 238 -6.31 -9.39 14.59
C ALA A 238 -7.58 -8.53 14.43
N LEU A 239 -7.52 -7.25 14.80
CA LEU A 239 -8.64 -6.30 14.70
C LEU A 239 -8.85 -5.83 13.25
N LEU A 240 -7.76 -5.56 12.52
CA LEU A 240 -7.79 -5.27 11.08
C LEU A 240 -8.35 -6.46 10.29
N VAL A 241 -7.95 -7.71 10.60
CA VAL A 241 -8.50 -8.91 9.94
C VAL A 241 -9.99 -9.10 10.24
N GLN A 242 -10.45 -8.78 11.44
CA GLN A 242 -11.89 -8.75 11.77
C GLN A 242 -12.65 -7.68 10.98
N ASN A 243 -12.05 -6.50 10.76
CA ASN A 243 -12.59 -5.47 9.86
C ASN A 243 -12.64 -5.97 8.39
N LEU A 244 -11.56 -6.57 7.90
CA LEU A 244 -11.47 -7.17 6.55
C LEU A 244 -12.46 -8.33 6.30
N GLU A 245 -13.05 -8.93 7.33
CA GLU A 245 -14.10 -9.95 7.17
C GLU A 245 -15.51 -9.35 6.94
N ARG A 246 -15.72 -8.05 7.22
CA ARG A 246 -17.02 -7.37 7.07
C ARG A 246 -17.14 -6.42 5.87
N LEU A 247 -16.04 -5.97 5.28
CA LEU A 247 -16.03 -5.06 4.12
C LEU A 247 -16.49 -5.73 2.81
N ASP A 248 -17.22 -4.98 1.98
CA ASP A 248 -17.70 -5.37 0.65
C ASP A 248 -16.99 -4.54 -0.43
N GLU A 249 -15.98 -5.14 -1.07
CA GLU A 249 -15.15 -4.51 -2.11
C GLU A 249 -15.91 -4.17 -3.42
N SER A 250 -17.23 -4.35 -3.49
CA SER A 250 -18.05 -3.73 -4.52
C SER A 250 -18.36 -2.24 -4.25
N VAL A 251 -18.16 -1.77 -3.01
CA VAL A 251 -18.17 -0.36 -2.62
C VAL A 251 -16.74 0.18 -2.68
N LYS A 252 -16.52 1.31 -3.38
CA LYS A 252 -15.15 1.85 -3.59
C LYS A 252 -14.47 2.16 -2.25
N GLU A 253 -15.15 2.89 -1.37
CA GLU A 253 -14.63 3.30 -0.05
C GLU A 253 -14.23 2.10 0.81
N GLU A 254 -14.96 0.98 0.73
CA GLU A 254 -14.63 -0.25 1.44
C GLU A 254 -13.46 -1.01 0.78
N ALA A 255 -13.35 -0.97 -0.55
CA ALA A 255 -12.19 -1.49 -1.29
C ALA A 255 -10.92 -0.66 -1.03
N ASP A 256 -11.03 0.66 -0.89
CA ASP A 256 -9.95 1.54 -0.47
C ASP A 256 -9.56 1.23 1.00
N GLY A 257 -10.54 0.98 1.89
CA GLY A 257 -10.27 0.52 3.26
C GLY A 257 -9.57 -0.84 3.34
N VAL A 258 -9.85 -1.77 2.40
CA VAL A 258 -9.06 -3.01 2.25
C VAL A 258 -7.62 -2.71 1.80
N HIS A 259 -7.42 -1.76 0.88
CA HIS A 259 -6.10 -1.34 0.41
C HIS A 259 -5.27 -0.76 1.55
N ASN A 260 -5.81 0.21 2.29
CA ASN A 260 -5.10 0.90 3.37
C ASN A 260 -4.82 -0.04 4.56
N THR A 261 -5.66 -1.06 4.77
CA THR A 261 -5.38 -2.14 5.72
C THR A 261 -4.14 -2.97 5.32
N LEU A 262 -3.94 -3.23 4.03
CA LEU A 262 -2.75 -3.93 3.53
C LEU A 262 -1.49 -3.06 3.65
N ALA A 263 -1.62 -1.75 3.43
CA ALA A 263 -0.54 -0.77 3.60
C ALA A 263 -0.05 -0.68 5.05
N ILE A 264 -0.95 -0.63 6.05
CA ILE A 264 -0.54 -0.70 7.47
C ILE A 264 0.32 -1.95 7.71
N VAL A 265 -0.09 -3.11 7.18
CA VAL A 265 0.67 -4.35 7.38
C VAL A 265 2.03 -4.31 6.67
N GLU A 266 2.10 -3.79 5.44
CA GLU A 266 3.36 -3.64 4.71
C GLU A 266 4.33 -2.73 5.48
N ASN A 267 3.88 -1.54 5.88
CA ASN A 267 4.71 -0.57 6.59
C ASN A 267 5.18 -1.11 7.95
N MET A 268 4.26 -1.66 8.76
CA MET A 268 4.63 -2.26 10.04
C MET A 268 5.57 -3.47 9.87
N ALA A 269 5.48 -4.21 8.76
CA ALA A 269 6.37 -5.33 8.44
C ALA A 269 7.75 -4.90 7.92
N GLU A 270 7.87 -3.77 7.22
CA GLU A 270 9.16 -3.18 6.84
C GLU A 270 9.87 -2.56 8.07
N PHE A 271 9.15 -1.82 8.92
CA PHE A 271 9.69 -1.24 10.14
C PHE A 271 10.05 -2.29 11.20
N ARG A 272 9.21 -3.33 11.38
CA ARG A 272 9.41 -4.38 12.41
C ARG A 272 9.17 -5.81 11.89
N PRO A 273 10.10 -6.38 11.10
CA PRO A 273 9.93 -7.69 10.47
C PRO A 273 9.59 -8.86 11.42
N GLU A 274 9.93 -8.77 12.70
CA GLU A 274 9.60 -9.74 13.74
C GLU A 274 8.10 -9.97 13.88
N MET A 275 7.26 -8.94 13.68
CA MET A 275 5.81 -9.07 13.86
C MET A 275 5.14 -9.91 12.77
N CYS A 276 5.82 -10.15 11.63
CA CYS A 276 5.27 -10.94 10.52
C CYS A 276 4.79 -12.34 10.96
N THR A 277 5.46 -12.97 11.93
CA THR A 277 5.05 -14.27 12.49
C THR A 277 3.72 -14.17 13.23
N GLU A 278 3.56 -13.15 14.08
CA GLU A 278 2.33 -12.96 14.84
C GLU A 278 1.19 -12.46 13.95
N ALA A 279 1.44 -11.50 13.06
CA ALA A 279 0.47 -10.99 12.09
C ALA A 279 -0.18 -12.12 11.26
N ALA A 280 0.63 -13.07 10.78
CA ALA A 280 0.14 -14.24 10.05
C ALA A 280 -0.71 -15.16 10.93
N GLN A 281 -0.31 -15.39 12.19
CA GLN A 281 -1.02 -16.21 13.18
C GLN A 281 -2.31 -15.56 13.71
N GLN A 282 -2.38 -14.24 13.77
CA GLN A 282 -3.58 -13.44 14.10
C GLN A 282 -4.68 -13.50 13.02
N GLY A 283 -4.49 -14.30 11.96
CA GLY A 283 -5.51 -14.65 10.97
C GLY A 283 -5.27 -14.09 9.56
N LEU A 284 -4.32 -13.17 9.40
CA LEU A 284 -4.06 -12.51 8.12
C LEU A 284 -3.66 -13.50 7.01
N MET A 285 -2.84 -14.51 7.34
CA MET A 285 -2.46 -15.56 6.39
C MET A 285 -3.69 -16.30 5.82
N GLN A 286 -4.68 -16.59 6.67
CA GLN A 286 -5.92 -17.23 6.26
C GLN A 286 -6.79 -16.29 5.40
N TRP A 287 -6.83 -14.99 5.74
CA TRP A 287 -7.57 -13.99 4.95
C TRP A 287 -6.96 -13.77 3.56
N LEU A 288 -5.63 -13.60 3.46
CA LEU A 288 -4.92 -13.44 2.19
C LEU A 288 -5.13 -14.65 1.27
N LEU A 289 -5.01 -15.87 1.80
CA LEU A 289 -5.28 -17.10 1.03
C LEU A 289 -6.75 -17.19 0.58
N LYS A 290 -7.71 -16.75 1.42
CA LYS A 290 -9.15 -16.65 1.09
C LYS A 290 -9.39 -15.64 -0.04
N ARG A 291 -8.81 -14.44 0.03
CA ARG A 291 -8.92 -13.37 -0.98
C ARG A 291 -8.27 -13.72 -2.31
N LEU A 292 -7.06 -14.28 -2.30
CA LEU A 292 -6.40 -14.77 -3.52
C LEU A 292 -7.19 -15.91 -4.19
N LYS A 293 -7.80 -16.81 -3.41
CA LYS A 293 -8.63 -17.93 -3.90
C LYS A 293 -10.01 -17.50 -4.41
N ALA A 294 -10.47 -16.29 -4.09
CA ALA A 294 -11.80 -15.80 -4.44
C ALA A 294 -12.02 -15.78 -5.96
N LYS A 295 -13.27 -16.07 -6.38
CA LYS A 295 -13.69 -16.13 -7.79
C LYS A 295 -14.21 -14.79 -8.30
N MET A 296 -13.48 -13.73 -7.96
CA MET A 296 -13.69 -12.37 -8.47
C MET A 296 -12.74 -12.09 -9.66
N PRO A 297 -12.95 -10.99 -10.41
CA PRO A 297 -11.98 -10.50 -11.39
C PRO A 297 -10.59 -10.23 -10.77
N PHE A 298 -9.62 -9.92 -11.61
CA PHE A 298 -8.38 -9.31 -11.16
C PHE A 298 -8.61 -7.82 -10.83
N ASP A 299 -8.03 -7.37 -9.72
CA ASP A 299 -8.11 -6.01 -9.19
C ASP A 299 -6.81 -5.65 -8.42
N ALA A 300 -6.62 -4.37 -8.09
CA ALA A 300 -5.42 -3.90 -7.39
C ALA A 300 -5.26 -4.58 -6.01
N ASN A 301 -6.34 -4.79 -5.27
CA ASN A 301 -6.30 -5.49 -3.98
C ASN A 301 -5.85 -6.95 -4.13
N LYS A 302 -6.14 -7.63 -5.26
CA LYS A 302 -5.61 -8.98 -5.52
C LYS A 302 -4.11 -8.98 -5.83
N LEU A 303 -3.60 -7.95 -6.51
CA LEU A 303 -2.16 -7.74 -6.65
C LEU A 303 -1.54 -7.54 -5.26
N TYR A 304 -2.07 -6.61 -4.47
CA TYR A 304 -1.49 -6.24 -3.18
C TYR A 304 -1.51 -7.39 -2.16
N CYS A 305 -2.57 -8.20 -2.17
CA CYS A 305 -2.63 -9.46 -1.41
C CYS A 305 -1.52 -10.46 -1.77
N SER A 306 -0.94 -10.41 -2.97
CA SER A 306 0.19 -11.26 -3.38
C SER A 306 1.54 -10.73 -2.90
N GLU A 307 1.64 -9.42 -2.67
CA GLU A 307 2.84 -8.71 -2.23
C GLU A 307 3.00 -8.83 -0.72
N VAL A 308 1.97 -8.49 0.05
CA VAL A 308 1.91 -8.72 1.50
C VAL A 308 2.10 -10.21 1.83
N LEU A 309 1.58 -11.13 1.00
CA LEU A 309 1.85 -12.57 1.17
C LEU A 309 3.33 -12.92 0.94
N ALA A 310 4.00 -12.32 -0.05
CA ALA A 310 5.42 -12.53 -0.28
C ALA A 310 6.28 -11.98 0.87
N ILE A 311 5.92 -10.81 1.41
CA ILE A 311 6.54 -10.18 2.59
C ILE A 311 6.42 -11.09 3.82
N LEU A 312 5.21 -11.54 4.18
CA LEU A 312 4.99 -12.44 5.32
C LEU A 312 5.78 -13.76 5.22
N LEU A 313 6.08 -14.23 4.00
CA LEU A 313 6.86 -15.44 3.74
C LEU A 313 8.37 -15.15 3.62
N GLN A 314 8.83 -13.90 3.65
CA GLN A 314 10.21 -13.53 3.44
C GLN A 314 11.07 -13.95 4.65
N ASN A 315 11.99 -14.90 4.42
CA ASN A 315 12.90 -15.48 5.43
C ASN A 315 12.25 -16.14 6.66
N ASN A 316 10.92 -16.22 6.74
CA ASN A 316 10.16 -16.70 7.89
C ASN A 316 9.73 -18.17 7.72
N ASP A 317 10.30 -19.11 8.49
CA ASP A 317 9.96 -20.54 8.39
C ASP A 317 8.65 -20.93 9.09
N ASP A 318 8.23 -20.22 10.14
CA ASP A 318 6.96 -20.47 10.83
C ASP A 318 5.77 -20.13 9.91
N ASN A 319 5.84 -18.99 9.22
CA ASN A 319 4.83 -18.58 8.24
C ASN A 319 4.79 -19.51 7.01
N ARG A 320 5.93 -20.10 6.64
CA ARG A 320 5.99 -21.12 5.57
C ARG A 320 5.29 -22.41 5.98
N GLU A 321 5.42 -22.87 7.23
CA GLU A 321 4.67 -24.06 7.69
C GLU A 321 3.18 -23.74 7.84
N LEU A 322 2.82 -22.58 8.42
CA LEU A 322 1.44 -22.12 8.57
C LEU A 322 0.70 -22.03 7.23
N LEU A 323 1.30 -21.42 6.20
CA LEU A 323 0.73 -21.43 4.85
C LEU A 323 0.55 -22.86 4.32
N GLY A 324 1.50 -23.75 4.61
CA GLY A 324 1.41 -25.17 4.29
C GLY A 324 0.23 -25.85 4.97
N GLU A 325 -0.01 -25.59 6.25
CA GLU A 325 -1.12 -26.14 7.05
C GLU A 325 -2.49 -25.63 6.61
N LEU A 326 -2.58 -24.40 6.12
CA LEU A 326 -3.80 -23.80 5.55
C LEU A 326 -4.08 -24.21 4.09
N ASP A 327 -3.50 -25.32 3.61
CA ASP A 327 -3.50 -25.79 2.21
C ASP A 327 -3.09 -24.72 1.18
N GLY A 328 -2.33 -23.69 1.61
CA GLY A 328 -1.96 -22.54 0.80
C GLY A 328 -1.09 -22.87 -0.40
N ILE A 329 -0.34 -23.97 -0.36
CA ILE A 329 0.43 -24.48 -1.51
C ILE A 329 -0.50 -24.81 -2.69
N ASP A 330 -1.65 -25.43 -2.43
CA ASP A 330 -2.65 -25.73 -3.46
C ASP A 330 -3.36 -24.46 -3.94
N VAL A 331 -3.49 -23.43 -3.09
CA VAL A 331 -4.01 -22.11 -3.49
C VAL A 331 -3.05 -21.40 -4.45
N LEU A 332 -1.76 -21.33 -4.11
CA LEU A 332 -0.71 -20.76 -4.96
C LEU A 332 -0.65 -21.51 -6.31
N LEU A 333 -0.64 -22.84 -6.28
CA LEU A 333 -0.67 -23.67 -7.49
C LEU A 333 -1.97 -23.45 -8.31
N GLN A 334 -3.12 -23.29 -7.67
CA GLN A 334 -4.39 -23.02 -8.35
C GLN A 334 -4.36 -21.67 -9.09
N GLN A 335 -3.91 -20.59 -8.44
CA GLN A 335 -3.82 -19.26 -9.05
C GLN A 335 -2.78 -19.23 -10.18
N LEU A 336 -1.56 -19.72 -9.93
CA LEU A 336 -0.53 -19.86 -10.97
C LEU A 336 -1.02 -20.73 -12.13
N SER A 337 -1.91 -21.70 -11.89
CA SER A 337 -2.46 -22.52 -12.96
C SER A 337 -3.27 -21.72 -13.99
N VAL A 338 -3.75 -20.50 -13.73
CA VAL A 338 -4.43 -19.68 -14.73
C VAL A 338 -3.52 -19.50 -15.96
N PHE A 339 -2.32 -18.97 -15.73
CA PHE A 339 -1.29 -18.64 -16.73
C PHE A 339 -0.60 -19.85 -17.39
N LYS A 340 -1.10 -21.07 -17.21
CA LYS A 340 -0.47 -22.32 -17.69
C LYS A 340 -0.46 -22.51 -19.22
N ARG A 341 -1.15 -21.63 -19.98
CA ARG A 341 -1.28 -21.66 -21.46
C ARG A 341 -1.39 -20.28 -22.13
N HIS A 342 -1.52 -19.21 -21.36
CA HIS A 342 -1.56 -17.83 -21.81
C HIS A 342 -0.70 -17.00 -20.88
N ASN A 343 -0.07 -15.95 -21.41
CA ASN A 343 0.61 -14.97 -20.57
C ASN A 343 -0.44 -14.08 -19.88
N PRO A 344 -0.07 -13.38 -18.78
CA PRO A 344 -0.81 -12.25 -18.24
C PRO A 344 -1.27 -11.25 -19.31
N SER A 345 -2.42 -10.61 -19.07
CA SER A 345 -3.06 -9.66 -19.97
C SER A 345 -2.53 -8.23 -19.80
N THR A 346 -2.11 -7.90 -18.58
CA THR A 346 -1.59 -6.59 -18.17
C THR A 346 -0.26 -6.73 -17.44
N ALA A 347 0.37 -5.61 -17.08
CA ALA A 347 1.59 -5.61 -16.28
C ALA A 347 1.28 -6.04 -14.83
N GLU A 348 0.17 -5.57 -14.25
CA GLU A 348 -0.24 -5.89 -12.88
C GLU A 348 -0.57 -7.39 -12.72
N GLU A 349 -1.20 -8.03 -13.73
CA GLU A 349 -1.38 -9.49 -13.74
C GLU A 349 -0.05 -10.26 -13.82
N GLN A 350 1.00 -9.68 -14.43
CA GLN A 350 2.33 -10.29 -14.47
C GLN A 350 3.05 -10.14 -13.12
N GLU A 351 2.95 -8.98 -12.51
CA GLU A 351 3.53 -8.69 -11.19
C GLU A 351 2.94 -9.62 -10.12
N MET A 352 1.61 -9.73 -10.06
CA MET A 352 0.91 -10.71 -9.20
C MET A 352 1.39 -12.15 -9.47
N MET A 353 1.63 -12.53 -10.73
CA MET A 353 2.14 -13.86 -11.06
C MET A 353 3.59 -14.06 -10.58
N GLU A 354 4.46 -13.05 -10.68
CA GLU A 354 5.83 -13.11 -10.16
C GLU A 354 5.84 -13.15 -8.62
N ASN A 355 4.99 -12.38 -7.94
CA ASN A 355 4.81 -12.38 -6.48
C ASN A 355 4.30 -13.74 -5.95
N LEU A 356 3.35 -14.37 -6.67
CA LEU A 356 2.89 -15.74 -6.39
C LEU A 356 4.00 -16.80 -6.61
N PHE A 357 4.91 -16.57 -7.57
CA PHE A 357 6.06 -17.44 -7.79
C PHE A 357 7.10 -17.32 -6.66
N ASP A 358 7.44 -16.10 -6.24
CA ASP A 358 8.42 -15.88 -5.17
C ASP A 358 7.85 -16.35 -3.82
N SER A 359 6.55 -16.14 -3.55
CA SER A 359 5.82 -16.76 -2.42
C SER A 359 5.96 -18.29 -2.42
N LEU A 360 5.67 -18.94 -3.56
CA LEU A 360 5.77 -20.40 -3.69
C LEU A 360 7.21 -20.90 -3.53
N CYS A 361 8.19 -20.16 -4.04
CA CYS A 361 9.61 -20.52 -3.93
C CYS A 361 10.13 -20.36 -2.51
N SER A 362 9.69 -19.33 -1.79
CA SER A 362 9.94 -19.17 -0.35
C SER A 362 9.37 -20.37 0.42
N CYS A 363 8.12 -20.75 0.16
CA CYS A 363 7.50 -21.93 0.78
C CYS A 363 8.27 -23.23 0.55
N LEU A 364 8.86 -23.43 -0.64
CA LEU A 364 9.64 -24.62 -0.99
C LEU A 364 11.04 -24.67 -0.35
N MET A 365 11.51 -23.59 0.27
CA MET A 365 12.71 -23.62 1.11
C MET A 365 12.49 -24.53 2.33
N LEU A 366 11.32 -24.48 2.95
CA LEU A 366 10.92 -25.39 4.02
C LEU A 366 10.70 -26.82 3.50
N SER A 367 11.14 -27.84 4.25
CA SER A 367 11.07 -29.24 3.79
C SER A 367 9.65 -29.79 3.69
N SER A 368 8.79 -29.46 4.65
CA SER A 368 7.41 -29.99 4.76
C SER A 368 6.55 -29.67 3.54
N ASN A 369 6.69 -28.45 3.02
CA ASN A 369 5.96 -27.96 1.86
C ASN A 369 6.33 -28.65 0.55
N ARG A 370 7.50 -29.32 0.47
CA ARG A 370 7.91 -30.05 -0.74
C ARG A 370 7.02 -31.27 -0.98
N ASP A 371 6.59 -31.94 0.09
CA ASP A 371 5.62 -33.03 0.01
C ASP A 371 4.19 -32.51 -0.25
N ARG A 372 3.83 -31.32 0.28
CA ARG A 372 2.56 -30.66 -0.05
C ARG A 372 2.51 -30.32 -1.56
N PHE A 373 3.53 -29.65 -2.10
CA PHE A 373 3.69 -29.33 -3.52
C PHE A 373 3.72 -30.55 -4.45
N LEU A 374 4.30 -31.67 -4.00
CA LEU A 374 4.29 -32.92 -4.76
C LEU A 374 2.89 -33.55 -4.83
N LYS A 375 2.08 -33.43 -3.77
CA LYS A 375 0.67 -33.87 -3.75
C LYS A 375 -0.21 -32.98 -4.62
N GLY A 376 -0.04 -31.66 -4.57
CA GLY A 376 -0.76 -30.66 -5.39
C GLY A 376 -0.41 -30.65 -6.88
N GLU A 377 0.24 -31.69 -7.40
CA GLU A 377 0.70 -31.80 -8.79
C GLU A 377 1.61 -30.67 -9.29
N GLY A 378 2.33 -29.98 -8.39
CA GLY A 378 3.13 -28.80 -8.71
C GLY A 378 4.21 -29.05 -9.78
N LEU A 379 4.84 -30.23 -9.77
CA LEU A 379 5.79 -30.63 -10.82
C LEU A 379 5.15 -30.75 -12.21
N GLN A 380 3.89 -31.20 -12.28
CA GLN A 380 3.13 -31.29 -13.53
C GLN A 380 2.79 -29.90 -14.07
N LEU A 381 2.34 -28.98 -13.19
CA LEU A 381 2.05 -27.60 -13.58
C LEU A 381 3.30 -26.88 -14.10
N MET A 382 4.43 -26.96 -13.38
CA MET A 382 5.69 -26.33 -13.81
C MET A 382 6.19 -26.91 -15.15
N ASN A 383 6.08 -28.23 -15.34
CA ASN A 383 6.43 -28.89 -16.61
C ASN A 383 5.50 -28.46 -17.76
N LEU A 384 4.23 -28.18 -17.48
CA LEU A 384 3.27 -27.65 -18.44
C LEU A 384 3.65 -26.21 -18.84
N MET A 385 3.86 -25.32 -17.86
CA MET A 385 4.29 -23.94 -18.06
C MET A 385 5.57 -23.88 -18.90
N LEU A 386 6.61 -24.62 -18.53
CA LEU A 386 7.88 -24.64 -19.26
C LEU A 386 7.76 -24.98 -20.76
N ARG A 387 6.73 -25.74 -21.16
CA ARG A 387 6.45 -26.09 -22.57
C ARG A 387 5.69 -25.01 -23.33
N TYR A 388 4.79 -24.28 -22.66
CA TYR A 388 3.93 -23.27 -23.30
C TYR A 388 4.46 -21.83 -23.15
N CYS A 389 5.40 -21.59 -22.23
CA CYS A 389 6.20 -20.37 -22.14
C CYS A 389 7.18 -20.26 -23.33
N VAL A 390 6.66 -19.95 -24.52
CA VAL A 390 7.44 -19.72 -25.75
C VAL A 390 8.10 -18.34 -25.75
N THR A 391 7.52 -17.35 -25.05
CA THR A 391 8.02 -15.97 -24.96
C THR A 391 7.95 -15.44 -23.52
N TRP A 392 9.07 -15.59 -22.80
CA TRP A 392 9.36 -15.07 -21.45
C TRP A 392 10.86 -14.80 -21.32
#